data_AF-A0A968XJ32-F1
#
_entry.id   AF-A0A968XJ32-F1
#
_cell.length_a   1.000
_cell.length_b   1.000
_cell.length_c   1.000
_cell.angle_alpha   90.00
_cell.angle_beta   90.00
_cell.angle_gamma   90.00
#
_symmetry.space_group_name_H-M   'P 1'
#
loop_
_entity.id
_entity.type
_entity.pdbx_description
1 polymer ?
#
loop_
_entity_poly.entity_id
_entity_poly.type
_entity_poly.pdbx_seq_one_letter_code
_entity_poly.pdbx_strand_id
1 'polypeptide(L)'
;MRIRTREQEEEQVRKKYELPSYLKHFGVSLNKLARQDKIPPTIGRELEIRQMIEILCHKERSNSPMLVGEPGVGKTAVVEGLARMIELEPERFLQG
;
A
#
# COMPACT_ATOMS: atom_id res chain seq x y z
N MET A 1 -2.41 24.01 -25.65
CA MET A 1 -3.34 23.08 -24.95
C MET A 1 -2.65 21.87 -24.28
N ARG A 2 -1.39 21.51 -24.59
CA ARG A 2 -0.70 20.34 -24.00
C ARG A 2 -0.09 20.54 -22.60
N ILE A 3 0.19 21.79 -22.19
CA ILE A 3 0.87 22.08 -20.91
C ILE A 3 -0.06 21.87 -19.71
N ARG A 4 -1.34 22.23 -19.84
CA ARG A 4 -2.34 22.07 -18.76
C ARG A 4 -2.56 20.61 -18.34
N THR A 5 -2.38 19.66 -19.26
CA THR A 5 -2.61 18.24 -19.00
C THR A 5 -1.52 17.64 -18.11
N ARG A 6 -0.25 18.03 -18.34
CA ARG A 6 0.90 17.53 -17.58
C ARG A 6 0.92 18.04 -16.15
N GLU A 7 0.63 19.32 -15.94
CA GLU A 7 0.55 19.91 -14.59
C GLU A 7 -0.56 19.25 -13.76
N GLN A 8 -1.70 18.95 -14.38
CA GLN A 8 -2.81 18.26 -13.72
C GLN A 8 -2.46 16.82 -13.33
N GLU A 9 -1.76 16.08 -14.19
CA GLU A 9 -1.28 14.73 -13.87
C GLU A 9 -0.26 14.75 -12.72
N GLU A 10 0.70 15.67 -12.76
CA GLU A 10 1.70 15.82 -11.70
C GLU A 10 1.05 16.18 -10.35
N GLU A 11 0.04 17.05 -10.35
CA GLU A 11 -0.71 17.39 -9.13
C GLU A 11 -1.54 16.21 -8.60
N GLN A 12 -2.16 15.42 -9.47
CA GLN A 12 -2.90 14.22 -9.06
C GLN A 12 -1.97 13.16 -8.44
N VAL A 13 -0.82 12.91 -9.06
CA VAL A 13 0.20 12.00 -8.51
C VAL A 13 0.66 12.51 -7.14
N ARG A 14 0.93 13.81 -7.02
CA ARG A 14 1.33 14.40 -5.75
C ARG A 14 0.27 14.21 -4.65
N LYS A 15 -1.00 14.48 -4.95
CA LYS A 15 -2.11 14.29 -3.99
C LYS A 15 -2.30 12.83 -3.59
N LYS A 16 -2.07 11.89 -4.51
CA LYS A 16 -2.23 10.46 -4.25
C LYS A 16 -1.13 9.87 -3.36
N TYR A 17 0.12 10.31 -3.53
CA TYR A 17 1.28 9.66 -2.90
C TYR A 17 1.98 10.47 -1.81
N GLU A 18 1.85 11.80 -1.79
CA GLU A 18 2.42 12.62 -0.72
C GLU A 18 1.50 12.68 0.48
N LEU A 19 2.09 12.49 1.66
CA LEU A 19 1.39 12.74 2.90
C LEU A 19 1.10 14.25 3.05
N PRO A 20 -0.02 14.62 3.69
CA PRO A 20 -0.30 15.99 4.10
C PRO A 20 0.84 16.57 4.94
N SER A 21 1.05 17.88 4.91
CA SER A 21 2.16 18.57 5.61
C SER A 21 2.27 18.20 7.09
N TYR A 22 1.15 18.04 7.78
CA TYR A 22 1.08 17.66 9.19
C TYR A 22 1.45 16.18 9.45
N LEU A 23 1.41 15.29 8.46
CA LEU A 23 1.82 13.88 8.57
C LEU A 23 3.22 13.60 8.00
N LYS A 24 3.79 14.51 7.21
CA LYS A 24 5.09 14.30 6.53
C LYS A 24 6.24 13.95 7.49
N HIS A 25 6.18 14.41 8.73
CA HIS A 25 7.21 14.15 9.74
C HIS A 25 6.93 12.91 10.61
N PHE A 26 5.73 12.33 10.51
CA PHE A 26 5.28 11.24 11.39
C PHE A 26 4.97 9.94 10.64
N GLY A 27 4.98 9.96 9.31
CA GLY A 27 4.60 8.83 8.50
C GLY A 27 5.39 8.73 7.21
N VAL A 28 5.29 7.57 6.59
CA VAL A 28 5.83 7.27 5.27
C VAL A 28 4.72 6.69 4.41
N SER A 29 4.69 7.06 3.13
CA SER A 29 3.74 6.48 2.17
C SER A 29 4.35 5.21 1.57
N LEU A 30 3.90 4.04 2.03
CA LEU A 30 4.36 2.76 1.50
C LEU A 30 4.01 2.60 0.02
N ASN A 31 2.84 3.09 -0.41
CA ASN A 31 2.45 3.06 -1.83
C ASN A 31 3.40 3.90 -2.70
N LYS A 32 3.88 5.04 -2.18
CA LYS A 32 4.91 5.85 -2.86
C LYS A 32 6.22 5.07 -2.98
N LEU A 33 6.64 4.37 -1.92
CA LEU A 33 7.86 3.56 -1.92
C LEU A 33 7.75 2.36 -2.86
N ALA A 34 6.60 1.69 -2.90
CA ALA A 34 6.31 0.61 -3.84
C ALA A 34 6.45 1.08 -5.29
N ARG A 35 5.83 2.21 -5.64
CA ARG A 35 5.92 2.81 -6.98
C ARG A 35 7.36 3.20 -7.38
N GLN A 36 8.21 3.50 -6.39
CA GLN A 36 9.62 3.83 -6.59
C GLN A 36 10.52 2.59 -6.61
N ASP A 37 9.95 1.37 -6.59
CA ASP A 37 10.68 0.10 -6.46
C ASP A 37 11.61 0.02 -5.24
N LYS A 38 11.27 0.77 -4.18
CA LYS A 38 12.02 0.76 -2.91
C LYS A 38 11.55 -0.30 -1.92
N ILE A 39 10.45 -0.98 -2.24
CA ILE A 39 9.95 -2.09 -1.45
C ILE A 39 10.33 -3.40 -2.16
N PRO A 40 11.09 -4.30 -1.52
CA PRO A 40 11.46 -5.58 -2.11
C PRO A 40 10.23 -6.45 -2.37
N PRO A 41 10.31 -7.43 -3.29
CA PRO A 41 9.22 -8.38 -3.49
C PRO A 41 9.00 -9.23 -2.22
N THR A 42 7.77 -9.30 -1.76
CA THR A 42 7.39 -10.15 -0.63
C THR A 42 7.11 -11.57 -1.13
N ILE A 43 7.77 -12.57 -0.53
CA ILE A 43 7.68 -13.98 -0.91
C ILE A 43 7.09 -14.79 0.25
N GLY A 44 6.13 -15.66 -0.03
CA GLY A 44 5.61 -16.63 0.95
C GLY A 44 4.72 -16.01 2.04
N ARG A 45 4.16 -14.81 1.80
CA ARG A 45 3.23 -14.09 2.70
C ARG A 45 1.88 -13.79 2.05
N GLU A 46 1.57 -14.48 0.96
CA GLU A 46 0.38 -14.24 0.15
C GLU A 46 -0.91 -14.51 0.94
N LEU A 47 -0.90 -15.50 1.84
CA LEU A 47 -2.06 -15.84 2.66
C LEU A 47 -2.36 -14.72 3.68
N GLU A 48 -1.34 -14.24 4.39
CA GLU A 48 -1.48 -13.17 5.36
C GLU A 48 -1.90 -11.85 4.70
N ILE A 49 -1.35 -11.53 3.53
CA ILE A 49 -1.74 -10.35 2.76
C ILE A 49 -3.21 -10.46 2.32
N ARG A 50 -3.65 -11.62 1.81
CA ARG A 50 -5.06 -11.84 1.45
C ARG A 50 -6.00 -11.68 2.64
N GLN A 51 -5.67 -12.28 3.78
CA GLN A 51 -6.49 -12.16 4.99
C GLN A 51 -6.57 -10.70 5.46
N MET A 52 -5.47 -9.95 5.38
CA MET A 52 -5.45 -8.52 5.71
C MET A 52 -6.41 -7.73 4.82
N ILE A 53 -6.44 -8.02 3.51
CA ILE A 53 -7.33 -7.38 2.55
C ILE A 53 -8.79 -7.71 2.84
N GLU A 54 -9.11 -8.98 3.09
CA GLU A 54 -10.47 -9.41 3.45
C GLU A 54 -11.00 -8.63 4.66
N ILE A 55 -10.18 -8.50 5.70
CA ILE A 55 -10.51 -7.70 6.89
C ILE A 55 -10.71 -6.23 6.52
N LEU A 56 -9.80 -5.63 5.75
CA LEU A 56 -9.87 -4.21 5.34
C LEU A 56 -11.11 -3.89 4.49
N CYS A 57 -11.55 -4.83 3.65
CA CYS A 57 -12.70 -4.68 2.77
C CYS A 57 -14.05 -4.91 3.46
N HIS A 58 -14.05 -5.36 4.72
CA HIS A 58 -15.29 -5.60 5.45
C HIS A 58 -16.03 -4.28 5.74
N LYS A 59 -17.34 -4.23 5.46
CA LYS A 59 -18.16 -3.03 5.65
C LYS A 59 -18.94 -3.00 6.97
N GLU A 60 -19.40 -4.15 7.47
CA GLU A 60 -20.27 -4.22 8.65
C GLU A 60 -19.55 -4.47 9.98
N ARG A 61 -18.29 -4.92 9.94
CA ARG A 61 -17.47 -5.28 11.09
C ARG A 61 -16.22 -4.40 11.12
N SER A 62 -15.51 -4.43 12.25
CA SER A 62 -14.20 -3.80 12.40
C SER A 62 -13.25 -4.23 11.29
N ASN A 63 -12.70 -3.27 10.56
CA ASN A 63 -11.87 -3.50 9.38
C ASN A 63 -10.38 -3.18 9.62
N SER A 64 -9.97 -2.96 10.87
CA SER A 64 -8.57 -2.64 11.22
C SER A 64 -7.81 -3.92 11.57
N PRO A 65 -6.94 -4.45 10.68
CA PRO A 65 -6.18 -5.67 10.95
C PRO A 65 -5.09 -5.43 12.01
N MET A 66 -4.87 -6.43 12.85
CA MET A 66 -3.77 -6.45 13.83
C MET A 66 -2.89 -7.68 13.60
N LEU A 67 -1.63 -7.46 13.24
CA LEU A 67 -0.66 -8.53 13.04
C LEU A 67 -0.02 -8.94 14.37
N VAL A 68 -0.23 -10.18 14.80
CA VAL A 68 0.26 -10.71 16.09
C VAL A 68 1.47 -11.64 15.89
N GLY A 69 2.36 -11.72 16.89
CA GLY A 69 3.50 -12.64 16.95
C GLY A 69 4.81 -11.95 17.36
N GLU A 70 5.92 -12.68 17.39
CA GLU A 70 7.20 -12.19 17.90
C GLU A 70 7.79 -11.02 17.09
N PRO A 71 8.62 -10.16 17.70
CA PRO A 71 9.42 -9.18 16.98
C PRO A 71 10.36 -9.86 15.96
N GLY A 72 10.56 -9.23 14.80
CA GLY A 72 11.50 -9.73 13.79
C GLY A 72 10.94 -10.80 12.83
N VAL A 73 9.74 -11.35 13.06
CA VAL A 73 9.13 -12.36 12.16
C VAL A 73 8.68 -11.82 10.78
N GLY A 74 8.89 -10.52 10.52
CA GLY A 74 8.56 -9.90 9.23
C GLY A 74 7.13 -9.36 9.13
N LYS A 75 6.52 -8.89 10.23
CA LYS A 75 5.19 -8.22 10.19
C LYS A 75 5.17 -7.04 9.23
N THR A 76 6.24 -6.25 9.23
CA THR A 76 6.43 -5.12 8.32
C THR A 76 6.41 -5.57 6.86
N ALA A 77 7.04 -6.71 6.53
CA ALA A 77 7.10 -7.24 5.17
C ALA A 77 5.72 -7.61 4.61
N VAL A 78 4.76 -7.97 5.47
CA VAL A 78 3.36 -8.20 5.08
C VAL A 78 2.70 -6.90 4.64
N VAL A 79 2.88 -5.82 5.42
CA VAL A 79 2.30 -4.49 5.11
C VAL A 79 2.96 -3.87 3.88
N GLU A 80 4.27 -4.02 3.75
CA GLU A 80 5.04 -3.61 2.56
C GLU A 80 4.60 -4.39 1.32
N GLY A 81 4.39 -5.70 1.45
CA GLY A 81 3.88 -6.56 0.39
C GLY A 81 2.48 -6.17 -0.07
N LEU A 82 1.59 -5.81 0.85
CA LEU A 82 0.28 -5.27 0.53
C LEU A 82 0.38 -3.98 -0.31
N ALA A 83 1.24 -3.04 0.10
CA ALA A 83 1.44 -1.80 -0.64
C ALA A 83 1.99 -2.05 -2.06
N ARG A 84 2.94 -2.98 -2.21
CA ARG A 84 3.49 -3.38 -3.50
C ARG A 84 2.42 -4.02 -4.39
N MET A 85 1.60 -4.91 -3.82
CA MET A 85 0.52 -5.60 -4.54
C MET A 85 -0.53 -4.61 -5.07
N ILE A 86 -0.99 -3.68 -4.24
CA ILE A 86 -1.98 -2.66 -4.64
C ILE A 86 -1.45 -1.77 -5.77
N GLU A 87 -0.16 -1.39 -5.72
CA GLU A 87 0.42 -0.44 -6.67
C GLU A 87 0.91 -1.07 -7.98
N LEU A 88 1.47 -2.30 -7.93
CA LEU A 88 2.14 -2.93 -9.07
C LEU A 88 1.39 -4.14 -9.65
N GLU A 89 0.59 -4.84 -8.85
CA GLU A 89 -0.07 -6.09 -9.24
C GLU A 89 -1.56 -6.13 -8.86
N PRO A 90 -2.38 -5.10 -9.16
CA PRO A 90 -3.78 -5.06 -8.72
C PRO A 90 -4.64 -6.16 -9.36
N GLU A 91 -4.30 -6.61 -10.56
CA GLU A 91 -5.03 -7.70 -11.25
C GLU A 91 -4.93 -9.04 -10.50
N ARG A 92 -3.87 -9.21 -9.68
CA ARG A 92 -3.62 -10.43 -8.91
C ARG A 92 -4.71 -10.68 -7.85
N PHE A 93 -5.50 -9.65 -7.51
CA PHE A 93 -6.69 -9.78 -6.66
C PHE A 93 -7.84 -10.52 -7.36
N LEU A 94 -7.98 -10.39 -8.67
CA LEU A 94 -9.12 -10.90 -9.44
C LEU A 94 -8.98 -12.38 -9.82
N GLN A 95 -7.81 -12.98 -9.59
CA GLN A 95 -7.52 -14.38 -9.95
C GLN A 95 -7.75 -15.37 -8.80
N GLY A 96 -8.59 -15.02 -7.82
CA GLY A 96 -8.94 -15.85 -6.66
C GLY A 96 -10.30 -16.49 -6.79
#